data_AF-A0A956WUS6-F1
#
_entry.id   AF-A0A956WUS6-F1
#
_cell.length_a   1.000
_cell.length_b   1.000
_cell.length_c   1.000
_cell.angle_alpha   90.00
_cell.angle_beta   90.00
_cell.angle_gamma   90.00
#
_symmetry.space_group_name_H-M   'P 1'
#
loop_
_entity.id
_entity.type
_entity.pdbx_description
1 polymer ?
#
loop_
_entity_poly.entity_id
_entity_poly.type
_entity_poly.pdbx_seq_one_letter_code
_entity_poly.pdbx_strand_id
1 'polypeptide(L)'
;MIDEKTVWDDIWPVVERLIAATVAEDPQAIRQLLQPHGQAADALDLFGVAVFDILLKTVLGRDRLGLTRAIEGDSGRTAFIEYAWPDPATTGSYTAVDVTAVRLAQGDDGWLVTEINPASADLPLNGIRATGILAGMQVMNDEGKLPAEPWILPVALYAGLLQLPLAPGAATDPVEARLLPGLQARQFGFLPQLYGRRLWRDFVAAAGRDANADNRPEVWAAAVDVIMGEQSNRGETQAAVGHHYGAPLGAVSARARHIRRSLGIEGFDGRYSDFSTTEIVYKETDE
;
A
#
# COMPACT_ATOMS: atom_id res chain seq x y z
N MET A 1 -14.47 7.20 -22.57
CA MET A 1 -13.15 7.60 -23.09
C MET A 1 -12.78 8.86 -22.35
N ILE A 2 -11.66 8.85 -21.64
CA ILE A 2 -11.15 9.97 -20.86
C ILE A 2 -10.36 10.86 -21.83
N ASP A 3 -10.84 12.07 -22.08
CA ASP A 3 -10.15 13.07 -22.90
C ASP A 3 -9.33 14.04 -22.03
N GLU A 4 -8.49 14.86 -22.67
CA GLU A 4 -7.64 15.84 -21.99
C GLU A 4 -8.46 16.80 -21.11
N LYS A 5 -9.65 17.20 -21.58
CA LYS A 5 -10.54 18.07 -20.81
C LYS A 5 -11.00 17.39 -19.52
N THR A 6 -11.43 16.13 -19.60
CA THR A 6 -11.83 15.32 -18.44
C THR A 6 -10.67 15.18 -17.45
N VAL A 7 -9.44 14.99 -17.95
CA VAL A 7 -8.25 14.93 -17.08
C VAL A 7 -8.09 16.23 -16.29
N TRP A 8 -8.10 17.38 -16.95
CA TRP A 8 -7.85 18.67 -16.29
C TRP A 8 -9.01 19.18 -15.43
N ASP A 9 -10.25 18.97 -15.87
CA ASP A 9 -11.44 19.54 -15.22
C ASP A 9 -11.94 18.64 -14.08
N ASP A 10 -11.82 17.31 -14.19
CA ASP A 10 -12.48 16.36 -13.28
C ASP A 10 -11.52 15.48 -12.47
N ILE A 11 -10.45 14.96 -13.10
CA ILE A 11 -9.59 13.94 -12.47
C ILE A 11 -8.43 14.58 -11.70
N TRP A 12 -7.66 15.44 -12.37
CA TRP A 12 -6.51 16.13 -11.80
C TRP A 12 -6.85 16.94 -10.54
N PRO A 13 -7.98 17.67 -10.46
CA PRO A 13 -8.36 18.39 -9.25
C PRO A 13 -8.62 17.50 -8.03
N VAL A 14 -8.91 16.21 -8.20
CA VAL A 14 -8.99 15.26 -7.08
C VAL A 14 -7.60 15.01 -6.50
N VAL A 15 -6.60 14.83 -7.36
CA VAL A 15 -5.20 14.63 -6.95
C VAL A 15 -4.64 15.89 -6.30
N GLU A 16 -4.90 17.08 -6.87
CA GLU A 16 -4.47 18.35 -6.26
C GLU A 16 -5.08 18.56 -4.88
N ARG A 17 -6.39 18.31 -4.72
CA ARG A 17 -7.05 18.42 -3.41
C ARG A 17 -6.49 17.42 -2.41
N LEU A 18 -6.11 16.22 -2.84
CA LEU A 18 -5.48 15.22 -1.98
C LEU A 18 -4.11 15.70 -1.50
N ILE A 19 -3.28 16.25 -2.40
CA ILE A 19 -1.98 16.84 -2.06
C ILE A 19 -2.16 18.02 -1.09
N ALA A 20 -3.09 18.93 -1.39
CA ALA A 20 -3.36 20.09 -0.54
C ALA A 20 -3.86 19.68 0.86
N ALA A 21 -4.76 18.70 0.94
CA ALA A 21 -5.26 18.17 2.21
C ALA A 21 -4.16 17.46 3.01
N THR A 22 -3.21 16.79 2.33
CA THR A 22 -2.04 16.19 2.96
C THR A 22 -1.14 17.27 3.57
N VAL A 23 -0.79 18.30 2.79
CA VAL A 23 0.02 19.44 3.27
C VAL A 23 -0.66 20.20 4.41
N ALA A 24 -1.99 20.30 4.40
CA ALA A 24 -2.77 20.94 5.45
C ALA A 24 -3.00 20.04 6.69
N GLU A 25 -2.50 18.80 6.68
CA GLU A 25 -2.74 17.80 7.70
C GLU A 25 -4.23 17.56 8.03
N ASP A 26 -5.09 17.58 7.01
CA ASP A 26 -6.54 17.43 7.15
C ASP A 26 -7.01 15.99 6.82
N PRO A 27 -7.11 15.09 7.82
CA PRO A 27 -7.54 13.71 7.58
C PRO A 27 -9.01 13.60 7.14
N GLN A 28 -9.85 14.60 7.41
CA GLN A 28 -11.26 14.56 7.01
C GLN A 28 -11.38 14.88 5.52
N ALA A 29 -10.68 15.91 5.05
CA ALA A 29 -10.61 16.25 3.64
C ALA A 29 -9.98 15.12 2.81
N ILE A 30 -8.88 14.52 3.31
CA ILE A 30 -8.29 13.34 2.67
C ILE A 30 -9.34 12.23 2.54
N ARG A 31 -10.01 11.84 3.63
CA ARG A 31 -10.99 10.74 3.64
C ARG A 31 -12.11 10.90 2.61
N GLN A 32 -12.56 12.13 2.34
CA GLN A 32 -13.60 12.41 1.34
C GLN A 32 -13.16 12.15 -0.11
N LEU A 33 -11.86 12.10 -0.37
CA LEU A 33 -11.30 11.89 -1.69
C LEU A 33 -10.95 10.43 -1.98
N LEU A 34 -11.06 9.54 -0.97
CA LEU A 34 -10.62 8.15 -1.09
C LEU A 34 -11.79 7.21 -1.39
N GLN A 35 -11.55 6.25 -2.26
CA GLN A 35 -12.49 5.14 -2.49
C GLN A 35 -12.54 4.28 -1.21
N PRO A 36 -13.73 4.05 -0.62
CA PRO A 36 -13.87 3.13 0.50
C PRO A 36 -13.30 1.74 0.16
N HIS A 37 -12.58 1.15 1.11
CA HIS A 37 -11.89 -0.15 0.94
C HIS A 37 -10.79 -0.17 -0.15
N GLY A 38 -10.40 0.99 -0.69
CA GLY A 38 -9.20 1.14 -1.52
C GLY A 38 -7.92 1.10 -0.68
N GLN A 39 -6.77 0.89 -1.32
CA GLN A 39 -5.46 0.91 -0.67
C GLN A 39 -5.22 2.23 0.06
N ALA A 40 -5.57 3.37 -0.57
CA ALA A 40 -5.37 4.68 0.03
C ALA A 40 -6.23 4.87 1.30
N ALA A 41 -7.49 4.41 1.29
CA ALA A 41 -8.36 4.47 2.46
C ALA A 41 -7.82 3.59 3.61
N ASP A 42 -7.38 2.36 3.28
CA ASP A 42 -6.77 1.47 4.27
C ASP A 42 -5.49 2.07 4.86
N ALA A 43 -4.70 2.79 4.05
CA ALA A 43 -3.49 3.48 4.50
C ALA A 43 -3.80 4.62 5.47
N LEU A 44 -4.82 5.45 5.17
CA LEU A 44 -5.27 6.50 6.09
C LEU A 44 -5.73 5.92 7.43
N ASP A 45 -6.48 4.82 7.40
CA ASP A 45 -7.00 4.21 8.62
C ASP A 45 -5.92 3.50 9.45
N LEU A 46 -4.83 3.02 8.81
CA LEU A 46 -3.71 2.40 9.53
C LEU A 46 -2.70 3.42 10.07
N PHE A 47 -2.36 4.44 9.30
CA PHE A 47 -1.19 5.29 9.57
C PHE A 47 -1.51 6.78 9.68
N GLY A 48 -2.75 7.18 9.44
CA GLY A 48 -3.16 8.58 9.45
C GLY A 48 -2.56 9.36 8.26
N VAL A 49 -2.42 10.68 8.43
CA VAL A 49 -1.96 11.57 7.35
C VAL A 49 -0.51 11.31 6.95
N ALA A 50 0.37 10.99 7.91
CA ALA A 50 1.82 10.91 7.69
C ALA A 50 2.25 9.94 6.57
N VAL A 51 1.45 8.90 6.30
CA VAL A 51 1.73 7.99 5.18
C VAL A 51 1.57 8.66 3.83
N PHE A 52 0.62 9.59 3.69
CA PHE A 52 0.39 10.35 2.47
C PHE A 52 1.55 11.27 2.18
N ASP A 53 2.22 11.82 3.19
CA ASP A 53 3.40 12.66 2.97
C ASP A 53 4.53 11.91 2.25
N ILE A 54 4.70 10.64 2.60
CA ILE A 54 5.68 9.75 1.99
C ILE A 54 5.20 9.29 0.61
N LEU A 55 3.95 8.81 0.51
CA LEU A 55 3.42 8.25 -0.74
C LEU A 55 3.28 9.30 -1.86
N LEU A 56 2.84 10.53 -1.51
CA LEU A 56 2.71 11.66 -2.44
C LEU A 56 4.00 12.46 -2.60
N LYS A 57 5.02 12.15 -1.77
CA LYS A 57 6.32 12.81 -1.71
C LYS A 57 6.26 14.31 -1.38
N THR A 58 5.24 14.75 -0.63
CA THR A 58 5.15 16.14 -0.13
C THR A 58 6.27 16.44 0.89
N VAL A 59 6.84 15.41 1.54
CA VAL A 59 8.07 15.50 2.35
C VAL A 59 9.26 16.14 1.61
N LEU A 60 9.25 16.18 0.28
CA LEU A 60 10.29 16.86 -0.50
C LEU A 60 10.28 18.38 -0.33
N GLY A 61 9.17 18.97 0.14
CA GLY A 61 9.06 20.42 0.35
C GLY A 61 9.24 21.24 -0.93
N ARG A 62 8.89 20.65 -2.08
CA ARG A 62 9.03 21.29 -3.41
C ARG A 62 7.74 22.04 -3.74
N ASP A 63 7.88 23.27 -4.25
CA ASP A 63 6.72 24.13 -4.56
C ASP A 63 6.15 23.92 -5.97
N ARG A 64 6.81 23.09 -6.78
CA ARG A 64 6.43 22.83 -8.17
C ARG A 64 6.31 21.34 -8.41
N LEU A 65 5.19 20.96 -9.01
CA LEU A 65 4.96 19.65 -9.57
C LEU A 65 4.56 19.81 -11.04
N GLY A 66 4.66 18.74 -11.81
CA GLY A 66 4.14 18.68 -13.17
C GLY A 66 3.44 17.35 -13.42
N LEU A 67 2.26 17.39 -14.03
CA LEU A 67 1.60 16.21 -14.57
C LEU A 67 2.46 15.68 -15.72
N THR A 68 2.84 14.40 -15.64
CA THR A 68 3.71 13.75 -16.62
C THR A 68 2.92 12.85 -17.56
N ARG A 69 1.85 12.21 -17.06
CA ARG A 69 1.03 11.29 -17.85
C ARG A 69 -0.36 11.12 -17.23
N ALA A 70 -1.35 10.89 -18.09
CA ALA A 70 -2.66 10.37 -17.70
C ALA A 70 -2.96 9.12 -18.52
N ILE A 71 -3.42 8.04 -17.87
CA ILE A 71 -3.67 6.74 -18.50
C ILE A 71 -5.11 6.31 -18.20
N GLU A 72 -5.88 6.00 -19.24
CA GLU A 72 -7.22 5.40 -19.11
C GLU A 72 -7.11 3.90 -18.77
N GLY A 73 -7.91 3.44 -17.82
CA GLY A 73 -8.08 2.03 -17.49
C GLY A 73 -9.56 1.61 -17.46
N ASP A 74 -9.80 0.29 -17.47
CA ASP A 74 -11.12 -0.31 -17.27
C ASP A 74 -12.26 0.28 -18.12
N SER A 75 -11.97 0.57 -19.39
CA SER A 75 -12.89 1.24 -20.35
C SER A 75 -13.36 2.63 -19.90
N GLY A 76 -12.51 3.39 -19.23
CA GLY A 76 -12.80 4.74 -18.74
C GLY A 76 -13.32 4.80 -17.32
N ARG A 77 -13.43 3.65 -16.63
CA ARG A 77 -13.87 3.59 -15.22
C ARG A 77 -12.73 3.81 -14.24
N THR A 78 -11.49 3.67 -14.69
CA THR A 78 -10.30 3.98 -13.90
C THR A 78 -9.36 4.88 -14.66
N ALA A 79 -8.55 5.63 -13.91
CA ALA A 79 -7.52 6.50 -14.45
C ALA A 79 -6.27 6.41 -13.59
N PHE A 80 -5.10 6.49 -14.23
CA PHE A 80 -3.84 6.74 -13.55
C PHE A 80 -3.38 8.15 -13.88
N ILE A 81 -3.12 8.94 -12.85
CA ILE A 81 -2.45 10.23 -12.96
C ILE A 81 -1.03 10.05 -12.47
N GLU A 82 -0.07 10.32 -13.33
CA GLU A 82 1.33 10.44 -12.96
C GLU A 82 1.73 11.91 -12.91
N TYR A 83 2.43 12.26 -11.84
CA TYR A 83 3.06 13.55 -11.70
C TYR A 83 4.45 13.37 -11.12
N ALA A 84 5.31 14.36 -11.34
CA ALA A 84 6.63 14.42 -10.75
C ALA A 84 6.79 15.71 -9.96
N TRP A 85 7.61 15.65 -8.91
CA TRP A 85 8.18 16.84 -8.27
C TRP A 85 9.57 17.07 -8.87
N PRO A 86 9.78 17.95 -9.85
CA PRO A 86 11.11 18.14 -10.42
C PRO A 86 12.09 18.71 -9.38
N ASP A 87 13.37 18.36 -9.47
CA ASP A 87 14.39 18.99 -8.64
C ASP A 87 14.52 20.47 -9.03
N PRO A 88 14.33 21.42 -8.10
CA PRO A 88 14.46 22.85 -8.39
C PRO A 88 15.86 23.24 -8.90
N ALA A 89 16.89 22.45 -8.59
CA ALA A 89 18.24 22.66 -9.10
C ALA A 89 18.41 22.24 -10.56
N THR A 90 17.54 21.36 -11.09
CA THR A 90 17.59 20.89 -12.47
C THR A 90 16.41 21.42 -13.27
N THR A 91 16.67 22.32 -14.21
CA THR A 91 15.59 22.98 -14.97
C THR A 91 14.96 21.99 -15.96
N GLY A 92 13.70 21.63 -15.73
CA GLY A 92 12.88 20.88 -16.70
C GLY A 92 13.19 19.39 -16.80
N SER A 93 13.95 18.83 -15.87
CA SER A 93 14.19 17.38 -15.79
C SER A 93 13.67 16.80 -14.48
N TYR A 94 13.14 15.59 -14.57
CA TYR A 94 12.85 14.74 -13.43
C TYR A 94 13.36 13.33 -13.74
N THR A 95 13.52 12.54 -12.69
CA THR A 95 13.96 11.15 -12.77
C THR A 95 12.84 10.23 -12.26
N ALA A 96 13.02 8.92 -12.43
CA ALA A 96 12.06 7.94 -11.93
C ALA A 96 11.80 8.07 -10.41
N VAL A 97 12.77 8.59 -9.63
CA VAL A 97 12.59 8.77 -8.18
C VAL A 97 11.67 9.95 -7.82
N ASP A 98 11.38 10.84 -8.76
CA ASP A 98 10.52 12.01 -8.55
C ASP A 98 9.05 11.73 -8.86
N VAL A 99 8.76 10.64 -9.58
CA VAL A 99 7.42 10.31 -10.10
C VAL A 99 6.55 9.65 -9.04
N THR A 100 5.27 10.00 -9.01
CA THR A 100 4.21 9.34 -8.24
C THR A 100 3.05 9.05 -9.16
N ALA A 101 2.47 7.85 -9.06
CA ALA A 101 1.25 7.45 -9.72
C ALA A 101 0.09 7.37 -8.74
N VAL A 102 -1.04 7.96 -9.10
CA VAL A 102 -2.29 7.91 -8.35
C VAL A 102 -3.33 7.23 -9.22
N ARG A 103 -3.89 6.12 -8.72
CA ARG A 103 -5.02 5.45 -9.37
C ARG A 103 -6.32 5.99 -8.82
N LEU A 104 -7.24 6.32 -9.71
CA LEU A 104 -8.59 6.76 -9.40
C LEU A 104 -9.61 5.82 -10.03
N ALA A 105 -10.76 5.68 -9.39
CA ALA A 105 -11.93 5.01 -9.93
C ALA A 105 -13.11 5.98 -9.99
N GLN A 106 -13.92 5.85 -11.03
CA GLN A 106 -15.17 6.59 -11.16
C GLN A 106 -16.25 5.92 -10.30
N GLY A 107 -16.74 6.65 -9.30
CA GLY A 107 -17.93 6.30 -8.52
C GLY A 107 -19.14 7.15 -8.90
N ASP A 108 -20.24 6.97 -8.18
CA ASP A 108 -21.51 7.69 -8.41
C ASP A 108 -21.37 9.20 -8.16
N ASP A 109 -20.54 9.59 -7.17
CA ASP A 109 -20.31 10.99 -6.77
C ASP A 109 -19.04 11.59 -7.41
N GLY A 110 -18.44 10.91 -8.39
CA GLY A 110 -17.25 11.35 -9.10
C GLY A 110 -16.02 10.47 -8.88
N TRP A 111 -14.85 11.02 -9.21
CA TRP A 111 -13.58 10.32 -9.13
C TRP A 111 -13.06 10.25 -7.69
N LEU A 112 -12.67 9.04 -7.26
CA LEU A 112 -12.09 8.79 -5.95
C LEU A 112 -10.76 8.06 -6.08
N VAL A 113 -9.82 8.40 -5.20
CA VAL A 113 -8.48 7.81 -5.16
C VAL A 113 -8.54 6.41 -4.55
N THR A 114 -8.11 5.42 -5.31
CA THR A 114 -8.05 4.03 -4.87
C THR A 114 -6.66 3.64 -4.38
N GLU A 115 -5.61 4.15 -5.04
CA GLU A 115 -4.22 3.72 -4.84
C GLU A 115 -3.27 4.91 -5.04
N ILE A 116 -2.20 4.93 -4.26
CA ILE A 116 -1.08 5.86 -4.44
C ILE A 116 0.19 5.04 -4.42
N ASN A 117 0.97 5.13 -5.50
CA ASN A 117 2.23 4.46 -5.63
C ASN A 117 3.34 5.50 -5.87
N PRO A 118 4.40 5.55 -5.03
CA PRO A 118 5.49 6.53 -5.14
C PRO A 118 6.49 6.19 -6.28
N ALA A 119 5.98 5.65 -7.38
CA ALA A 119 6.70 5.29 -8.59
C ALA A 119 5.77 5.43 -9.81
N SER A 120 6.29 5.18 -11.01
CA SER A 120 5.46 5.13 -12.23
C SER A 120 4.46 3.97 -12.19
N ALA A 121 3.31 4.17 -12.81
CA ALA A 121 2.26 3.18 -12.99
C ALA A 121 2.72 1.94 -13.77
N ASP A 122 3.71 2.07 -14.67
CA ASP A 122 4.29 0.93 -15.39
C ASP A 122 5.20 0.08 -14.50
N LEU A 123 5.83 0.74 -13.54
CA LEU A 123 6.81 0.14 -12.67
C LEU A 123 6.48 0.45 -11.20
N PRO A 124 5.30 0.01 -10.70
CA PRO A 124 4.87 0.32 -9.35
C PRO A 124 5.87 -0.22 -8.34
N LEU A 125 6.10 0.54 -7.27
CA LEU A 125 6.86 0.10 -6.12
C LEU A 125 6.04 -0.94 -5.35
N ASN A 126 6.69 -2.05 -5.01
CA ASN A 126 6.17 -3.10 -4.12
C ASN A 126 7.30 -3.57 -3.19
N GLY A 127 7.01 -4.47 -2.24
CA GLY A 127 8.01 -4.90 -1.25
C GLY A 127 9.28 -5.51 -1.87
N ILE A 128 9.13 -6.28 -2.95
CA ILE A 128 10.25 -6.96 -3.63
C ILE A 128 11.12 -5.95 -4.36
N ARG A 129 10.52 -5.03 -5.12
CA ARG A 129 11.26 -3.97 -5.82
C ARG A 129 11.96 -3.05 -4.84
N ALA A 130 11.28 -2.67 -3.75
CA ALA A 130 11.89 -1.85 -2.71
C ALA A 130 13.11 -2.54 -2.08
N THR A 131 12.98 -3.82 -1.73
CA THR A 131 14.10 -4.61 -1.20
C THR A 131 15.24 -4.73 -2.22
N GLY A 132 14.92 -4.95 -3.50
CA GLY A 132 15.91 -5.02 -4.58
C GLY A 132 16.66 -3.72 -4.82
N ILE A 133 15.96 -2.58 -4.79
CA ILE A 133 16.58 -1.24 -4.86
C ILE A 133 17.57 -1.09 -3.71
N LEU A 134 17.16 -1.35 -2.48
CA LEU A 134 18.03 -1.22 -1.30
C LEU A 134 19.25 -2.13 -1.33
N ALA A 135 19.08 -3.39 -1.75
CA ALA A 135 20.19 -4.33 -1.90
C ALA A 135 21.21 -3.83 -2.95
N GLY A 136 20.73 -3.31 -4.08
CA GLY A 136 21.60 -2.70 -5.10
C GLY A 136 22.35 -1.46 -4.57
N MET A 137 21.71 -0.66 -3.72
CA MET A 137 22.32 0.53 -3.12
C MET A 137 23.37 0.21 -2.06
N GLN A 138 23.16 -0.82 -1.23
CA GLN A 138 24.18 -1.25 -0.25
C GLN A 138 25.47 -1.72 -0.92
N VAL A 139 25.36 -2.30 -2.12
CA VAL A 139 26.54 -2.64 -2.94
C VAL A 139 27.25 -1.38 -3.45
N MET A 140 26.55 -0.25 -3.55
CA MET A 140 27.08 1.02 -4.05
C MET A 140 27.56 1.99 -2.96
N ASN A 141 27.18 1.80 -1.70
CA ASN A 141 27.65 2.60 -0.57
C ASN A 141 28.58 1.76 0.32
N ASP A 142 29.89 2.03 0.25
CA ASP A 142 30.94 1.32 1.01
C ASP A 142 30.73 1.34 2.54
N GLU A 143 29.90 2.25 3.06
CA GLU A 143 29.58 2.36 4.48
C GLU A 143 28.27 1.66 4.91
N GLY A 144 27.51 1.06 3.99
CA GLY A 144 26.27 0.34 4.30
C GLY A 144 25.13 1.23 4.84
N LYS A 145 25.21 2.55 4.69
CA LYS A 145 24.19 3.51 5.13
C LYS A 145 23.16 3.76 4.02
N LEU A 146 21.91 3.99 4.43
CA LEU A 146 20.90 4.51 3.50
C LEU A 146 21.27 5.95 3.08
N PRO A 147 20.93 6.36 1.84
CA PRO A 147 21.03 7.75 1.43
C PRO A 147 20.27 8.67 2.38
N ALA A 148 20.76 9.89 2.58
CA ALA A 148 20.09 10.89 3.42
C ALA A 148 18.94 11.61 2.68
N GLU A 149 18.80 11.34 1.38
CA GLU A 149 17.86 11.99 0.51
C GLU A 149 16.42 11.52 0.77
N PRO A 150 15.44 12.44 0.90
CA PRO A 150 14.06 12.09 1.23
C PRO A 150 13.36 11.11 0.26
N TRP A 151 13.84 10.98 -0.98
CA TRP A 151 13.30 10.04 -1.96
C TRP A 151 13.44 8.57 -1.52
N ILE A 152 14.32 8.27 -0.55
CA ILE A 152 14.48 6.92 0.01
C ILE A 152 13.30 6.51 0.90
N LEU A 153 12.54 7.46 1.46
CA LEU A 153 11.51 7.17 2.45
C LEU A 153 10.42 6.20 1.94
N PRO A 154 9.87 6.36 0.72
CA PRO A 154 8.90 5.40 0.21
C PRO A 154 9.52 4.02 -0.04
N VAL A 155 10.79 3.96 -0.48
CA VAL A 155 11.52 2.69 -0.64
C VAL A 155 11.70 2.00 0.72
N ALA A 156 12.16 2.73 1.74
CA ALA A 156 12.31 2.20 3.09
C ALA A 156 10.97 1.73 3.69
N LEU A 157 9.88 2.46 3.43
CA LEU A 157 8.53 2.12 3.87
C LEU A 157 8.03 0.82 3.22
N TYR A 158 8.17 0.68 1.90
CA TYR A 158 7.74 -0.53 1.18
C TYR A 158 8.62 -1.74 1.50
N ALA A 159 9.91 -1.54 1.79
CA ALA A 159 10.81 -2.62 2.20
C ALA A 159 10.63 -3.04 3.68
N GLY A 160 9.91 -2.24 4.48
CA GLY A 160 9.73 -2.48 5.91
C GLY A 160 10.88 -2.02 6.81
N LEU A 161 11.82 -1.24 6.28
CA LEU A 161 12.87 -0.58 7.07
C LEU A 161 12.36 0.68 7.79
N LEU A 162 11.37 1.36 7.21
CA LEU A 162 10.65 2.46 7.85
C LEU A 162 9.28 1.95 8.30
N GLN A 163 9.07 1.89 9.61
CA GLN A 163 7.79 1.54 10.22
C GLN A 163 7.10 2.81 10.71
N LEU A 164 5.96 3.15 10.10
CA LEU A 164 5.15 4.26 10.57
C LEU A 164 4.38 3.87 11.83
N PRO A 165 4.21 4.76 12.82
CA PRO A 165 3.32 4.51 13.93
C PRO A 165 1.91 4.20 13.45
N LEU A 166 1.26 3.21 14.07
CA LEU A 166 -0.16 2.96 13.84
C LEU A 166 -0.98 4.13 14.39
N ALA A 167 -1.99 4.56 13.63
CA ALA A 167 -2.92 5.59 14.05
C ALA A 167 -3.72 5.15 15.30
N PRO A 168 -4.12 6.09 16.16
CA PRO A 168 -5.05 5.79 17.25
C PRO A 168 -6.32 5.15 16.70
N GLY A 169 -6.69 3.98 17.23
CA GLY A 169 -7.86 3.23 16.76
C GLY A 169 -7.66 2.44 15.45
N ALA A 170 -6.44 2.31 14.95
CA ALA A 170 -6.15 1.49 13.76
C ALA A 170 -6.60 0.02 13.94
N ALA A 171 -6.45 -0.55 15.14
CA ALA A 171 -6.98 -1.85 15.48
C ALA A 171 -8.44 -1.75 15.95
N THR A 172 -9.32 -2.49 15.29
CA THR A 172 -10.76 -2.51 15.57
C THR A 172 -11.22 -3.71 16.40
N ASP A 173 -10.36 -4.72 16.55
CA ASP A 173 -10.61 -5.89 17.38
C ASP A 173 -9.32 -6.43 18.04
N PRO A 174 -9.42 -7.39 18.98
CA PRO A 174 -8.25 -7.95 19.66
C PRO A 174 -7.24 -8.68 18.76
N VAL A 175 -7.65 -9.20 17.61
CA VAL A 175 -6.75 -9.85 16.64
C VAL A 175 -5.94 -8.79 15.92
N GLU A 176 -6.57 -7.73 15.40
CA GLU A 176 -5.85 -6.60 14.79
C GLU A 176 -4.88 -5.94 15.78
N ALA A 177 -5.27 -5.84 17.05
CA ALA A 177 -4.42 -5.28 18.10
C ALA A 177 -3.15 -6.11 18.38
N ARG A 178 -3.14 -7.40 17.99
CA ARG A 178 -1.95 -8.26 18.04
C ARG A 178 -1.23 -8.31 16.70
N LEU A 179 -1.98 -8.40 15.61
CA LEU A 179 -1.49 -8.56 14.26
C LEU A 179 -0.69 -7.34 13.81
N LEU A 180 -1.24 -6.13 13.90
CA LEU A 180 -0.61 -4.95 13.31
C LEU A 180 0.76 -4.64 13.94
N PRO A 181 0.91 -4.59 15.28
CA PRO A 181 2.23 -4.43 15.90
C PRO A 181 3.14 -5.63 15.62
N GLY A 182 2.59 -6.83 15.53
CA GLY A 182 3.32 -8.04 15.16
C GLY A 182 3.97 -7.90 13.78
N LEU A 183 3.19 -7.59 12.74
CA LEU A 183 3.69 -7.37 11.38
C LEU A 183 4.80 -6.29 11.34
N GLN A 184 4.63 -5.18 12.08
CA GLN A 184 5.68 -4.15 12.19
C GLN A 184 6.95 -4.66 12.87
N ALA A 185 6.82 -5.41 13.97
CA ALA A 185 7.95 -5.99 14.70
C ALA A 185 8.72 -7.02 13.85
N ARG A 186 8.05 -7.69 12.91
CA ARG A 186 8.67 -8.59 11.93
C ARG A 186 9.01 -7.88 10.61
N GLN A 187 9.06 -6.55 10.65
CA GLN A 187 9.52 -5.69 9.56
C GLN A 187 8.76 -5.88 8.25
N PHE A 188 7.47 -6.22 8.28
CA PHE A 188 6.66 -6.22 7.07
C PHE A 188 6.58 -4.80 6.49
N GLY A 189 6.67 -4.69 5.17
CA GLY A 189 6.53 -3.42 4.46
C GLY A 189 5.11 -2.86 4.49
N PHE A 190 4.93 -1.72 3.83
CA PHE A 190 3.64 -1.04 3.74
C PHE A 190 2.49 -1.92 3.19
N LEU A 191 2.67 -2.54 2.02
CA LEU A 191 1.60 -3.32 1.38
C LEU A 191 1.18 -4.54 2.21
N PRO A 192 2.10 -5.39 2.73
CA PRO A 192 1.69 -6.53 3.55
C PRO A 192 0.97 -6.16 4.85
N GLN A 193 1.22 -4.97 5.42
CA GLN A 193 0.46 -4.49 6.58
C GLN A 193 -1.00 -4.19 6.22
N LEU A 194 -1.25 -3.56 5.08
CA LEU A 194 -2.60 -3.33 4.57
C LEU A 194 -3.31 -4.66 4.24
N TYR A 195 -2.62 -5.53 3.51
CA TYR A 195 -3.15 -6.82 3.09
C TYR A 195 -3.42 -7.76 4.26
N GLY A 196 -2.58 -7.77 5.30
CA GLY A 196 -2.80 -8.56 6.51
C GLY A 196 -4.09 -8.16 7.23
N ARG A 197 -4.34 -6.85 7.36
CA ARG A 197 -5.60 -6.33 7.94
C ARG A 197 -6.79 -6.73 7.07
N ARG A 198 -6.70 -6.54 5.75
CA ARG A 198 -7.75 -6.89 4.80
C ARG A 198 -8.08 -8.38 4.83
N LEU A 199 -7.07 -9.24 4.81
CA LEU A 199 -7.20 -10.69 4.91
C LEU A 199 -7.99 -11.10 6.16
N TRP A 200 -7.66 -10.49 7.31
CA TRP A 200 -8.37 -10.75 8.55
C TRP A 200 -9.85 -10.33 8.46
N ARG A 201 -10.11 -9.11 7.99
CA ARG A 201 -11.48 -8.57 7.87
C ARG A 201 -12.34 -9.36 6.90
N ASP A 202 -11.79 -9.73 5.75
CA ASP A 202 -12.48 -10.55 4.77
C ASP A 202 -12.80 -11.93 5.36
N PHE A 203 -11.87 -12.51 6.13
CA PHE A 203 -12.13 -13.77 6.83
C PHE A 203 -13.26 -13.63 7.85
N VAL A 204 -13.26 -12.58 8.68
CA VAL A 204 -14.34 -12.32 9.65
C VAL A 204 -15.69 -12.16 8.93
N ALA A 205 -15.72 -11.44 7.82
CA ALA A 205 -16.92 -11.26 7.01
C ALA A 205 -17.43 -12.59 6.43
N ALA A 206 -16.53 -13.46 5.97
CA ALA A 206 -16.88 -14.77 5.40
C ALA A 206 -17.28 -15.81 6.46
N ALA A 207 -16.61 -15.82 7.61
CA ALA A 207 -16.79 -16.84 8.66
C ALA A 207 -17.89 -16.49 9.69
N GLY A 208 -18.33 -15.23 9.76
CA GLY A 208 -19.39 -14.79 10.67
C GLY A 208 -19.07 -15.09 12.15
N ARG A 209 -19.97 -15.82 12.84
CA ARG A 209 -19.81 -16.12 14.29
C ARG A 209 -18.61 -17.01 14.59
N ASP A 210 -18.12 -17.80 13.62
CA ASP A 210 -17.03 -18.77 13.84
C ASP A 210 -15.68 -18.09 14.06
N ALA A 211 -15.49 -16.87 13.53
CA ALA A 211 -14.30 -16.07 13.79
C ALA A 211 -14.26 -15.54 15.25
N ASN A 212 -15.43 -15.25 15.83
CA ASN A 212 -15.57 -14.64 17.16
C ASN A 212 -15.75 -15.67 18.30
N ALA A 213 -15.90 -16.96 17.97
CA ALA A 213 -16.16 -18.00 18.96
C ALA A 213 -14.92 -18.43 19.75
N ASP A 214 -13.71 -18.19 19.24
CA ASP A 214 -12.46 -18.59 19.90
C ASP A 214 -11.71 -17.36 20.44
N ASN A 215 -11.60 -17.29 21.77
CA ASN A 215 -11.10 -16.13 22.52
C ASN A 215 -9.56 -16.04 22.53
N ARG A 216 -8.92 -16.38 21.40
CA ARG A 216 -7.48 -16.57 21.25
C ARG A 216 -6.88 -15.69 20.16
N PRO A 217 -6.84 -14.36 20.37
CA PRO A 217 -6.43 -13.42 19.34
C PRO A 217 -4.99 -13.65 18.86
N GLU A 218 -4.12 -14.17 19.72
CA GLU A 218 -2.73 -14.47 19.39
C GLU A 218 -2.58 -15.55 18.31
N VAL A 219 -3.48 -16.55 18.29
CA VAL A 219 -3.42 -17.64 17.31
C VAL A 219 -3.92 -17.17 15.95
N TRP A 220 -4.97 -16.36 15.91
CA TRP A 220 -5.50 -15.79 14.68
C TRP A 220 -4.53 -14.80 14.06
N ALA A 221 -3.92 -13.92 14.87
CA ALA A 221 -2.88 -13.00 14.40
C ALA A 221 -1.68 -13.76 13.81
N ALA A 222 -1.18 -14.79 14.50
CA ALA A 222 -0.12 -15.65 13.98
C ALA A 222 -0.50 -16.37 12.68
N ALA A 223 -1.75 -16.82 12.55
CA ALA A 223 -2.23 -17.48 11.35
C ALA A 223 -2.29 -16.55 10.14
N VAL A 224 -2.70 -15.29 10.36
CA VAL A 224 -2.68 -14.24 9.33
C VAL A 224 -1.25 -13.91 8.92
N ASP A 225 -0.32 -13.74 9.88
CA ASP A 225 1.10 -13.49 9.62
C ASP A 225 1.75 -14.63 8.80
N VAL A 226 1.44 -15.89 9.10
CA VAL A 226 1.88 -17.03 8.28
C VAL A 226 1.41 -16.90 6.83
N ILE A 227 0.14 -16.56 6.61
CA ILE A 227 -0.38 -16.39 5.24
C ILE A 227 0.31 -15.21 4.57
N MET A 228 0.48 -14.08 5.27
CA MET A 228 1.17 -12.92 4.72
C MET A 228 2.64 -13.20 4.39
N GLY A 229 3.33 -13.98 5.21
CA GLY A 229 4.68 -14.46 4.93
C GLY A 229 4.75 -15.21 3.59
N GLU A 230 3.78 -16.08 3.33
CA GLU A 230 3.66 -16.78 2.04
C GLU A 230 3.32 -15.80 0.91
N GLN A 231 2.32 -14.92 1.07
CA GLN A 231 1.87 -13.97 0.04
C GLN A 231 2.93 -12.93 -0.34
N SER A 232 3.88 -12.65 0.55
CA SER A 232 5.01 -11.74 0.34
C SER A 232 6.34 -12.46 0.07
N ASN A 233 6.32 -13.79 -0.14
CA ASN A 233 7.49 -14.63 -0.39
C ASN A 233 8.61 -14.48 0.67
N ARG A 234 8.22 -14.46 1.95
CA ARG A 234 9.13 -14.47 3.10
C ARG A 234 9.34 -15.89 3.60
N GLY A 235 10.61 -16.29 3.75
CA GLY A 235 11.03 -17.65 4.11
C GLY A 235 10.96 -18.00 5.60
N GLU A 236 9.99 -17.46 6.34
CA GLU A 236 9.88 -17.71 7.78
C GLU A 236 9.05 -18.96 8.11
N THR A 237 9.49 -19.73 9.11
CA THR A 237 8.78 -20.94 9.51
C THR A 237 7.55 -20.63 10.37
N GLN A 238 6.48 -21.41 10.23
CA GLN A 238 5.28 -21.29 11.07
C GLN A 238 5.60 -21.40 12.58
N ALA A 239 6.66 -22.12 12.95
CA ALA A 239 7.10 -22.24 14.35
C ALA A 239 7.69 -20.92 14.88
N ALA A 240 8.48 -20.22 14.06
CA ALA A 240 9.01 -18.90 14.41
C ALA A 240 7.88 -17.87 14.57
N VAL A 241 6.89 -17.89 13.66
CA VAL A 241 5.70 -17.04 13.78
C VAL A 241 4.92 -17.37 15.04
N GLY A 242 4.62 -18.65 15.28
CA GLY A 242 3.92 -19.08 16.49
C GLY A 242 4.64 -18.65 17.77
N HIS A 243 5.97 -18.77 17.81
CA HIS A 243 6.77 -18.30 18.94
C HIS A 243 6.64 -16.79 19.17
N HIS A 244 6.70 -15.97 18.11
CA HIS A 244 6.57 -14.52 18.20
C HIS A 244 5.24 -14.08 18.86
N TYR A 245 4.14 -14.73 18.49
CA TYR A 245 2.82 -14.41 19.04
C TYR A 245 2.49 -15.17 20.35
N GLY A 246 3.34 -16.10 20.81
CA GLY A 246 3.02 -16.99 21.93
C GLY A 246 1.92 -18.02 21.62
N ALA A 247 1.76 -18.36 20.33
CA ALA A 247 0.72 -19.25 19.83
C ALA A 247 1.26 -20.68 19.57
N PRO A 248 0.55 -21.74 20.01
CA PRO A 248 0.94 -23.13 19.71
C PRO A 248 0.90 -23.42 18.21
N LEU A 249 1.98 -24.02 17.66
CA LEU A 249 2.13 -24.30 16.24
C LEU A 249 0.91 -25.02 15.63
N GLY A 250 0.44 -26.09 16.27
CA GLY A 250 -0.71 -26.86 15.77
C GLY A 250 -1.99 -26.02 15.66
N ALA A 251 -2.18 -25.04 16.56
CA ALA A 251 -3.31 -24.12 16.50
C ALA A 251 -3.15 -23.11 15.36
N VAL A 252 -1.94 -22.55 15.18
CA VAL A 252 -1.63 -21.64 14.07
C VAL A 252 -1.89 -22.32 12.72
N SER A 253 -1.36 -23.53 12.50
CA SER A 253 -1.55 -24.27 11.24
C SER A 253 -3.01 -24.65 10.99
N ALA A 254 -3.81 -24.91 12.04
CA ALA A 254 -5.24 -25.17 11.89
C ALA A 254 -6.01 -23.90 11.48
N ARG A 255 -5.71 -22.76 12.14
CA ARG A 255 -6.36 -21.48 11.86
C ARG A 255 -5.97 -20.92 10.49
N ALA A 256 -4.71 -21.05 10.08
CA ALA A 256 -4.27 -20.63 8.75
C ALA A 256 -4.96 -21.46 7.64
N ARG A 257 -5.18 -22.77 7.85
CA ARG A 257 -5.98 -23.59 6.91
C ARG A 257 -7.44 -23.17 6.87
N HIS A 258 -8.01 -22.78 8.02
CA HIS A 258 -9.39 -22.32 8.09
C HIS A 258 -9.58 -21.01 7.32
N ILE A 259 -8.68 -20.03 7.50
CA ILE A 259 -8.70 -18.77 6.75
C ILE A 259 -8.64 -19.06 5.25
N ARG A 260 -7.63 -19.82 4.79
CA ARG A 260 -7.47 -20.14 3.36
C ARG A 260 -8.71 -20.81 2.77
N ARG A 261 -9.29 -21.78 3.47
CA ARG A 261 -10.51 -22.46 3.01
C ARG A 261 -11.70 -21.51 2.91
N SER A 262 -11.88 -20.64 3.89
CA SER A 262 -13.01 -19.71 3.94
C SER A 262 -12.93 -18.65 2.86
N LEU A 263 -11.71 -18.24 2.50
CA LEU A 263 -11.45 -17.22 1.50
C LEU A 263 -11.12 -17.77 0.11
N GLY A 264 -11.01 -19.09 -0.06
CA GLY A 264 -10.65 -19.73 -1.33
C GLY A 264 -9.23 -19.40 -1.80
N ILE A 265 -8.27 -19.26 -0.89
CA ILE A 265 -6.89 -18.89 -1.23
C ILE A 265 -6.12 -20.13 -1.68
N GLU A 266 -5.71 -20.14 -2.95
CA GLU A 266 -4.87 -21.16 -3.58
C GLU A 266 -3.58 -20.51 -4.11
N GLY A 267 -2.46 -20.68 -3.39
CA GLY A 267 -1.19 -20.06 -3.77
C GLY A 267 -1.16 -18.55 -3.53
N PHE A 268 -0.66 -17.79 -4.51
CA PHE A 268 -0.64 -16.33 -4.47
C PHE A 268 -1.99 -15.76 -4.87
N ASP A 269 -2.59 -15.00 -3.97
CA ASP A 269 -3.88 -14.35 -4.18
C ASP A 269 -3.67 -12.86 -4.40
N GLY A 270 -4.08 -12.36 -5.57
CA GLY A 270 -3.90 -10.94 -5.93
C GLY A 270 -4.60 -9.96 -5.01
N ARG A 271 -5.53 -10.40 -4.15
CA ARG A 271 -6.16 -9.55 -3.13
C ARG A 271 -5.24 -9.25 -1.95
N TYR A 272 -4.25 -10.11 -1.69
CA TYR A 272 -3.44 -10.10 -0.48
C TYR A 272 -1.93 -10.17 -0.76
N SER A 273 -1.52 -9.92 -2.01
CA SER A 273 -0.16 -10.15 -2.45
C SER A 273 0.42 -8.98 -3.23
N ASP A 274 1.67 -8.66 -2.91
CA ASP A 274 2.51 -7.65 -3.58
C ASP A 274 2.84 -8.01 -5.04
N PHE A 275 2.51 -9.22 -5.49
CA PHE A 275 2.77 -9.72 -6.85
C PHE A 275 1.71 -9.31 -7.87
N SER A 276 0.55 -8.81 -7.44
CA SER A 276 -0.46 -8.34 -8.39
C SER A 276 0.01 -7.06 -9.06
N THR A 277 0.46 -7.14 -10.31
CA THR A 277 0.63 -5.97 -11.16
C THR A 277 -0.74 -5.60 -11.72
N THR A 278 -1.19 -4.36 -11.50
CA THR A 278 -2.32 -3.84 -12.26
C THR A 278 -1.93 -3.80 -13.74
N GLU A 279 -2.62 -4.56 -14.58
CA GLU A 279 -2.41 -4.51 -16.03
C GLU A 279 -2.85 -3.15 -16.55
N ILE A 280 -1.89 -2.38 -17.07
CA ILE A 280 -2.18 -1.18 -17.85
C ILE A 280 -2.34 -1.63 -19.30
N VAL A 281 -3.59 -1.67 -19.77
CA VAL A 281 -3.88 -1.99 -21.16
C VAL A 281 -3.63 -0.75 -22.01
N TYR A 282 -2.50 -0.75 -22.73
CA TYR A 282 -2.25 0.21 -23.78
C TYR A 282 -3.21 -0.07 -24.94
N LYS A 283 -4.07 0.88 -25.29
CA LYS A 283 -4.73 0.87 -26.60
C LYS A 283 -3.66 1.22 -27.62
N GLU A 284 -3.29 0.27 -28.46
CA GLU A 284 -2.62 0.59 -29.73
C GLU A 284 -3.55 1.53 -30.49
N THR A 285 -3.04 2.69 -30.87
CA THR A 285 -3.76 3.62 -31.75
C THR A 285 -3.97 2.92 -33.08
N ASP A 286 -5.23 2.65 -33.42
CA ASP A 286 -5.64 2.30 -34.78
C ASP A 286 -5.26 3.49 -35.69
N GLU A 287 -4.23 3.31 -36.53
CA GLU A 287 -3.93 4.17 -37.68
C GLU A 287 -4.98 4.02 -38.79
#